data_AF-A0A6G1A6P0-F1
#
_entry.id   AF-A0A6G1A6P0-F1
#
_cell.length_a   1.000
_cell.length_b   1.000
_cell.length_c   1.000
_cell.angle_alpha   90.00
_cell.angle_beta   90.00
_cell.angle_gamma   90.00
#
_symmetry.space_group_name_H-M   'P 1'
#
loop_
_entity.id
_entity.type
_entity.pdbx_description
1 polymer ?
#
loop_
_entity_poly.entity_id
_entity_poly.type
_entity_poly.pdbx_seq_one_letter_code
_entity_poly.pdbx_strand_id
1 'polypeptide(L)'
;MWKRIDHQPKIKAGDGPQAGQFKELGAAPETAMPHSLELSEFQSFPVFEDISHHIKEVGAQLVKKVNAVFQLDITKDGKTILQWTIDLKNGSGDMYPGPARLPADTIFTIPEPVFMELVLGKMNPQKAFLAGKFKVSGKVLLGQKLERVFKDWAKF
;
A
#
# COMPACT_ATOMS: atom_id res chain seq x y z
N MET A 1 44.86 16.70 15.17
CA MET A 1 44.83 17.00 13.72
C MET A 1 45.19 15.73 12.99
N TRP A 2 44.20 15.01 12.43
CA TRP A 2 44.36 13.63 11.97
C TRP A 2 44.98 13.55 10.56
N LYS A 3 45.82 12.53 10.39
CA LYS A 3 46.76 12.24 9.30
C LYS A 3 46.08 11.78 7.99
N ARG A 4 46.69 12.07 6.83
CA ARG A 4 46.52 11.30 5.59
C ARG A 4 47.73 10.39 5.41
N ILE A 5 47.51 9.09 5.33
CA ILE A 5 48.48 8.12 4.82
C ILE A 5 47.71 7.25 3.83
N ASP A 6 48.06 7.40 2.57
CA ASP A 6 47.76 6.49 1.46
C ASP A 6 48.28 5.09 1.77
N HIS A 7 47.44 4.07 1.66
CA HIS A 7 47.86 2.70 1.31
C HIS A 7 46.72 1.96 0.61
N GLN A 8 46.90 1.74 -0.70
CA GLN A 8 46.16 0.79 -1.52
C GLN A 8 46.84 -0.58 -1.45
N PRO A 9 46.12 -1.70 -1.19
CA PRO A 9 46.62 -3.03 -1.50
C PRO A 9 46.07 -3.51 -2.85
N LYS A 10 46.99 -3.86 -3.74
CA LYS A 10 46.76 -4.52 -5.03
C LYS A 10 46.21 -5.93 -4.81
N ILE A 11 45.03 -6.24 -5.37
CA ILE A 11 44.55 -7.62 -5.52
C ILE A 11 44.95 -8.15 -6.90
N LYS A 12 45.69 -9.25 -6.90
CA LYS A 12 46.14 -10.00 -8.07
C LYS A 12 45.23 -11.23 -8.22
N ALA A 13 44.73 -11.47 -9.43
CA ALA A 13 43.90 -12.59 -9.80
C ALA A 13 44.65 -13.94 -9.73
N GLY A 14 43.94 -15.02 -9.43
CA GLY A 14 44.44 -16.38 -9.57
C GLY A 14 43.48 -17.45 -9.03
N ASP A 15 42.93 -18.21 -9.98
CA ASP A 15 42.41 -19.59 -9.89
C ASP A 15 41.11 -19.92 -9.11
N GLY A 16 40.12 -20.40 -9.88
CA GLY A 16 39.09 -21.34 -9.40
C GLY A 16 39.69 -22.74 -9.13
N PRO A 17 38.91 -23.82 -8.85
CA PRO A 17 37.63 -24.10 -9.50
C PRO A 17 36.54 -24.80 -8.64
N GLN A 18 35.39 -24.94 -9.30
CA GLN A 18 34.44 -26.05 -9.26
C GLN A 18 33.32 -26.08 -8.19
N ALA A 19 32.11 -25.90 -8.73
CA ALA A 19 30.82 -26.03 -8.10
C ALA A 19 30.58 -27.46 -7.59
N GLY A 20 30.43 -27.57 -6.27
CA GLY A 20 29.79 -28.68 -5.57
C GLY A 20 28.41 -28.25 -5.10
N GLN A 21 27.44 -29.15 -5.25
CA GLN A 21 26.03 -29.00 -4.90
C GLN A 21 25.82 -28.50 -3.45
N PHE A 22 24.96 -27.49 -3.29
CA PHE A 22 24.31 -27.19 -2.02
C PHE A 22 22.81 -27.42 -2.18
N LYS A 23 22.31 -28.39 -1.40
CA LYS A 23 20.90 -28.68 -1.19
C LYS A 23 20.20 -27.51 -0.51
N GLU A 24 19.15 -27.05 -1.18
CA GLU A 24 17.82 -26.69 -0.66
C GLU A 24 17.66 -26.35 0.83
N LEU A 25 17.34 -25.09 1.11
CA LEU A 25 16.53 -24.68 2.26
C LEU A 25 15.54 -23.61 1.76
N GLY A 26 14.25 -23.89 1.96
CA GLY A 26 13.12 -23.22 1.34
C GLY A 26 13.07 -21.70 1.54
N ALA A 27 12.84 -21.01 0.44
CA ALA A 27 12.48 -19.60 0.44
C ALA A 27 11.03 -19.45 0.92
N ALA A 28 10.84 -18.62 1.94
CA ALA A 28 9.55 -18.00 2.23
C ALA A 28 9.08 -17.22 0.99
N PRO A 29 7.76 -17.10 0.73
CA PRO A 29 7.31 -16.37 -0.44
C PRO A 29 7.63 -14.89 -0.27
N GLU A 30 8.57 -14.41 -1.08
CA GLU A 30 8.77 -12.99 -1.32
C GLU A 30 7.45 -12.35 -1.73
N THR A 31 7.18 -11.17 -1.16
CA THR A 31 6.06 -10.29 -1.49
C THR A 31 6.22 -9.77 -2.92
N ALA A 32 6.01 -10.64 -3.91
CA ALA A 32 5.96 -10.28 -5.30
C ALA A 32 4.66 -9.49 -5.54
N MET A 33 4.80 -8.29 -6.13
CA MET A 33 3.64 -7.52 -6.57
C MET A 33 2.81 -8.39 -7.52
N PRO A 34 1.50 -8.57 -7.30
CA PRO A 34 0.67 -9.27 -8.27
C PRO A 34 0.77 -8.58 -9.63
N HIS A 35 0.94 -9.38 -10.69
CA HIS A 35 0.98 -8.88 -12.06
C HIS A 35 -0.35 -8.20 -12.39
N SER A 36 -0.32 -7.18 -13.25
CA SER A 36 -1.51 -6.36 -13.60
C SER A 36 -2.72 -7.18 -14.08
N LEU A 37 -2.52 -8.42 -14.55
CA LEU A 37 -3.58 -9.35 -14.95
C LEU A 37 -4.28 -9.99 -13.74
N GLU A 38 -3.53 -10.44 -12.73
CA GLU A 38 -4.06 -10.98 -11.46
C GLU A 38 -4.87 -9.92 -10.70
N LEU A 39 -4.43 -8.66 -10.77
CA LEU A 39 -5.14 -7.54 -10.16
C LEU A 39 -6.52 -7.31 -10.77
N SER A 40 -6.68 -7.51 -12.09
CA SER A 40 -7.94 -7.28 -12.81
C SER A 40 -9.04 -8.28 -12.49
N GLU A 41 -8.70 -9.43 -11.89
CA GLU A 41 -9.65 -10.48 -11.53
C GLU A 41 -10.47 -10.14 -10.28
N PHE A 42 -10.01 -9.17 -9.49
CA PHE A 42 -10.69 -8.75 -8.26
C PHE A 42 -11.80 -7.75 -8.54
N GLN A 43 -12.94 -7.92 -7.87
CA GLN A 43 -14.11 -7.06 -8.06
C GLN A 43 -13.83 -5.60 -7.69
N SER A 44 -12.89 -5.37 -6.79
CA SER A 44 -12.47 -4.05 -6.33
C SER A 44 -11.49 -3.33 -7.26
N PHE A 45 -10.93 -3.98 -8.29
CA PHE A 45 -9.87 -3.37 -9.09
C PHE A 45 -10.30 -2.12 -9.87
N PRO A 46 -11.44 -2.11 -10.60
CA PRO A 46 -11.89 -0.91 -11.32
C PRO A 46 -12.12 0.28 -10.38
N VAL A 47 -12.63 0.02 -9.17
CA VAL A 47 -12.81 1.04 -8.13
C VAL A 47 -11.49 1.70 -7.76
N PHE A 48 -10.40 0.94 -7.65
CA PHE A 48 -9.09 1.51 -7.33
C PHE A 48 -8.53 2.37 -8.47
N GLU A 49 -8.79 2.00 -9.72
CA GLU A 49 -8.43 2.83 -10.87
C GLU A 49 -9.19 4.15 -10.87
N ASP A 50 -10.51 4.12 -10.63
CA ASP A 50 -11.35 5.32 -10.55
C ASP A 50 -10.89 6.26 -9.43
N ILE A 51 -10.58 5.72 -8.24
CA ILE A 51 -10.06 6.51 -7.12
C ILE A 51 -8.68 7.09 -7.48
N SER A 52 -7.80 6.30 -8.11
CA SER A 52 -6.47 6.77 -8.53
C SER A 52 -6.59 7.91 -9.54
N HIS A 53 -7.50 7.81 -10.51
CA HIS A 53 -7.78 8.87 -11.46
C HIS A 53 -8.25 10.15 -10.76
N HIS A 54 -9.22 10.04 -9.85
CA HIS A 54 -9.71 11.18 -9.09
C HIS A 54 -8.59 11.86 -8.27
N ILE A 55 -7.74 11.08 -7.62
CA ILE A 55 -6.60 11.62 -6.86
C ILE A 55 -5.62 12.35 -7.79
N LYS A 56 -5.38 11.87 -9.01
CA LYS A 56 -4.54 12.58 -9.98
C LYS A 56 -5.12 13.94 -10.39
N GLU A 57 -6.44 14.06 -10.47
CA GLU A 57 -7.11 15.31 -10.84
C GLU A 57 -7.11 16.35 -9.72
N VAL A 58 -7.44 15.94 -8.49
CA VAL A 58 -7.68 16.89 -7.37
C VAL A 58 -6.66 16.78 -6.24
N GLY A 59 -5.64 15.94 -6.38
CA GLY A 59 -4.78 15.52 -5.29
C GLY A 59 -4.05 16.65 -4.57
N ALA A 60 -3.63 17.71 -5.26
CA ALA A 60 -3.00 18.87 -4.62
C ALA A 60 -3.93 19.56 -3.59
N GLN A 61 -5.25 19.50 -3.79
CA GLN A 61 -6.23 19.98 -2.81
C GLN A 61 -6.43 18.96 -1.69
N LEU A 62 -6.45 17.67 -2.02
CA LEU A 62 -6.60 16.59 -1.05
C LEU A 62 -5.41 16.54 -0.07
N VAL A 63 -4.17 16.71 -0.56
CA VAL A 63 -2.96 16.75 0.26
C VAL A 63 -3.05 17.86 1.32
N LYS A 64 -3.50 19.06 0.93
CA LYS A 64 -3.67 20.18 1.88
C LYS A 64 -4.74 19.90 2.95
N LYS A 65 -5.80 19.17 2.59
CA LYS A 65 -6.92 18.87 3.50
C LYS A 65 -6.60 17.70 4.45
N VAL A 66 -5.90 16.69 3.94
CA VAL A 66 -5.74 15.39 4.62
C VAL A 66 -4.38 15.26 5.30
N ASN A 67 -3.28 15.53 4.57
CA ASN A 67 -1.90 15.48 5.03
C ASN A 67 -1.52 14.15 5.73
N ALA A 68 -1.76 13.03 5.05
CA ALA A 68 -1.53 11.68 5.61
C ALA A 68 -1.31 10.62 4.52
N VAL A 69 -0.63 9.53 4.90
CA VAL A 69 -0.48 8.31 4.06
C VAL A 69 -1.38 7.20 4.62
N PHE A 70 -2.14 6.54 3.75
CA PHE A 70 -3.03 5.44 4.11
C PHE A 70 -2.65 4.17 3.37
N GLN A 71 -2.75 3.02 4.04
CA GLN A 71 -2.65 1.71 3.40
C GLN A 71 -3.99 0.97 3.51
N LEU A 72 -4.38 0.32 2.42
CA LEU A 72 -5.55 -0.55 2.32
C LEU A 72 -5.07 -1.98 2.10
N ASP A 73 -5.32 -2.85 3.07
CA ASP A 73 -5.09 -4.29 2.99
C ASP A 73 -6.44 -4.96 2.75
N ILE A 74 -6.72 -5.34 1.51
CA ILE A 74 -7.94 -6.05 1.16
C ILE A 74 -7.72 -7.53 1.35
N THR A 75 -8.66 -8.16 2.06
CA THR A 75 -8.53 -9.55 2.50
C THR A 75 -9.63 -10.43 1.93
N LYS A 76 -9.28 -11.71 1.72
CA LYS A 76 -10.20 -12.80 1.42
C LYS A 76 -9.77 -13.99 2.27
N ASP A 77 -10.71 -14.58 3.00
CA ASP A 77 -10.47 -15.68 3.94
C ASP A 77 -9.32 -15.38 4.94
N GLY A 78 -9.25 -14.13 5.40
CA GLY A 78 -8.26 -13.66 6.38
C GLY A 78 -6.85 -13.42 5.81
N LYS A 79 -6.63 -13.63 4.51
CA LYS A 79 -5.35 -13.37 3.84
C LYS A 79 -5.44 -12.09 3.02
N THR A 80 -4.40 -11.25 3.05
CA THR A 80 -4.30 -10.09 2.16
C THR A 80 -4.13 -10.55 0.73
N ILE A 81 -5.07 -10.16 -0.14
CA ILE A 81 -5.10 -10.47 -1.57
C ILE A 81 -4.75 -9.25 -2.42
N LEU A 82 -5.06 -8.05 -1.93
CA LEU A 82 -4.69 -6.79 -2.57
C LEU A 82 -4.17 -5.83 -1.53
N GLN A 83 -3.20 -5.02 -1.93
CA GLN A 83 -2.70 -3.94 -1.11
C GLN A 83 -2.58 -2.69 -1.96
N TRP A 84 -3.03 -1.56 -1.40
CA TRP A 84 -2.96 -0.26 -2.05
C TRP A 84 -2.52 0.81 -1.06
N THR A 85 -1.84 1.82 -1.56
CA THR A 85 -1.46 2.98 -0.78
C THR A 85 -2.06 4.23 -1.37
N ILE A 86 -2.58 5.09 -0.50
CA ILE A 86 -3.08 6.42 -0.82
C ILE A 86 -2.15 7.42 -0.12
N ASP A 87 -1.30 8.08 -0.89
CA ASP A 87 -0.44 9.15 -0.39
C ASP A 87 -1.16 10.49 -0.61
N LEU A 88 -1.75 11.04 0.45
CA LEU A 88 -2.31 12.41 0.47
C LEU A 88 -1.46 13.30 1.38
N LYS A 89 -0.14 13.11 1.34
CA LYS A 89 0.83 13.83 2.16
C LYS A 89 1.91 14.49 1.30
N ASN A 90 2.36 13.79 0.27
CA ASN A 90 3.51 14.20 -0.53
C ASN A 90 3.09 14.69 -1.93
N GLY A 91 3.83 15.67 -2.45
CA GLY A 91 3.63 16.20 -3.80
C GLY A 91 2.19 16.64 -4.07
N SER A 92 1.65 16.19 -5.21
CA SER A 92 0.25 16.41 -5.60
C SER A 92 -0.68 15.27 -5.18
N GLY A 93 -0.23 14.37 -4.30
CA GLY A 93 -0.94 13.15 -3.93
C GLY A 93 -0.86 12.06 -5.00
N ASP A 94 -0.95 10.81 -4.56
CA ASP A 94 -0.91 9.64 -5.45
C ASP A 94 -1.64 8.44 -4.83
N MET A 95 -2.05 7.50 -5.68
CA MET A 95 -2.53 6.19 -5.26
C MET A 95 -1.90 5.10 -6.12
N TYR A 96 -1.24 4.15 -5.46
CA TYR A 96 -0.46 3.12 -6.12
C TYR A 96 -0.67 1.73 -5.49
N PRO A 97 -0.51 0.64 -6.28
CA PRO A 97 -0.59 -0.71 -5.76
C PRO A 97 0.62 -1.03 -4.87
N GLY A 98 0.39 -1.87 -3.87
CA GLY A 98 1.39 -2.36 -2.92
C GLY A 98 1.43 -1.61 -1.58
N PRO A 99 2.36 -2.04 -0.69
CA PRO A 99 2.57 -1.42 0.62
C PRO A 99 2.98 0.04 0.52
N ALA A 100 2.71 0.77 1.60
CA ALA A 100 3.17 2.13 1.71
C ALA A 100 4.70 2.16 1.70
N ARG A 101 5.26 2.94 0.77
CA ARG A 101 6.72 3.13 0.65
C ARG A 101 7.29 3.99 1.79
N LEU A 102 6.42 4.76 2.43
CA LEU A 102 6.67 5.54 3.62
C LEU A 102 5.78 5.01 4.75
N PRO A 103 6.11 5.26 6.03
CA PRO A 103 5.25 4.86 7.14
C PRO A 103 3.81 5.35 6.94
N ALA A 104 2.86 4.42 6.85
CA ALA A 104 1.45 4.74 6.77
C ALA A 104 0.98 5.33 8.12
N ASP A 105 0.28 6.46 8.05
CA ASP A 105 -0.35 7.08 9.21
C ASP A 105 -1.54 6.24 9.71
N THR A 106 -2.25 5.57 8.79
CA THR A 106 -3.40 4.70 9.07
C THR A 106 -3.39 3.50 8.13
N ILE A 107 -3.65 2.31 8.67
CA ILE A 107 -3.77 1.06 7.91
C ILE A 107 -5.17 0.51 8.09
N PHE A 108 -5.86 0.19 7.00
CA PHE A 108 -7.15 -0.46 7.00
C PHE A 108 -7.01 -1.91 6.55
N THR A 109 -7.54 -2.85 7.32
CA THR A 109 -7.62 -4.25 6.92
C THR A 109 -9.08 -4.61 6.71
N ILE A 110 -9.48 -4.81 5.45
CA ILE A 110 -10.89 -4.84 5.03
C ILE A 110 -11.16 -6.11 4.23
N PRO A 111 -12.17 -6.93 4.56
CA PRO A 111 -12.63 -7.99 3.67
C PRO A 111 -13.13 -7.42 2.33
N GLU A 112 -12.80 -8.04 1.20
CA GLU A 112 -13.21 -7.57 -0.14
C GLU A 112 -14.72 -7.30 -0.26
N PRO A 113 -15.63 -8.17 0.25
CA PRO A 113 -17.07 -7.88 0.19
C PRO A 113 -17.47 -6.64 1.00
N VAL A 114 -16.82 -6.43 2.15
CA VAL A 114 -17.05 -5.24 3.00
C VAL A 114 -16.55 -3.99 2.29
N PHE A 115 -15.38 -4.04 1.65
CA PHE A 115 -14.85 -2.93 0.85
C PHE A 115 -15.83 -2.51 -0.24
N MET A 116 -16.39 -3.46 -0.99
CA MET A 116 -17.38 -3.16 -2.04
C MET A 116 -18.65 -2.52 -1.48
N GLU A 117 -19.18 -3.00 -0.35
CA GLU A 117 -20.34 -2.36 0.28
C GLU A 117 -20.05 -0.94 0.79
N LEU A 118 -18.83 -0.68 1.27
CA LEU A 118 -18.40 0.66 1.71
C LEU A 118 -18.30 1.63 0.53
N VAL A 119 -17.64 1.22 -0.56
CA VAL A 119 -17.46 2.03 -1.77
C VAL A 119 -18.80 2.33 -2.43
N LEU A 120 -19.68 1.32 -2.55
CA LEU A 120 -21.02 1.48 -3.12
C LEU A 120 -21.97 2.29 -2.22
N GLY A 121 -21.51 2.76 -1.06
CA GLY A 121 -22.32 3.51 -0.09
C GLY A 121 -23.43 2.69 0.57
N LYS A 122 -23.43 1.37 0.39
CA LYS A 122 -24.41 0.43 0.97
C LYS A 122 -24.17 0.19 2.46
N MET A 123 -22.93 0.41 2.92
CA MET A 123 -22.54 0.27 4.31
C MET A 123 -21.96 1.58 4.85
N ASN A 124 -22.38 1.97 6.05
CA ASN A 124 -21.78 3.10 6.75
C ASN A 124 -20.40 2.72 7.34
N PRO A 125 -19.31 3.43 7.01
CA PRO A 125 -17.95 3.07 7.45
C PRO A 125 -17.76 3.07 8.96
N GLN A 126 -18.33 4.05 9.68
CA GLN A 126 -18.18 4.13 11.13
C GLN A 126 -18.90 2.98 11.84
N LYS A 127 -20.14 2.68 11.45
CA LYS A 127 -20.91 1.55 12.00
C LYS A 127 -20.22 0.23 11.71
N ALA A 128 -19.66 0.07 10.51
CA ALA A 128 -18.95 -1.14 10.12
C ALA A 128 -17.67 -1.36 10.93
N PHE A 129 -16.90 -0.30 11.16
CA PHE A 129 -15.72 -0.34 12.04
C PHE A 129 -16.10 -0.69 13.47
N LEU A 130 -17.09 -0.01 14.05
CA LEU A 130 -17.56 -0.27 15.43
C LEU A 130 -18.12 -1.69 15.59
N ALA A 131 -18.73 -2.24 14.55
CA ALA A 131 -19.22 -3.62 14.51
C ALA A 131 -18.10 -4.66 14.25
N GLY A 132 -16.84 -4.24 14.08
CA GLY A 132 -15.71 -5.13 13.85
C GLY A 132 -15.67 -5.76 12.45
N LYS A 133 -16.41 -5.23 11.47
CA LYS A 133 -16.43 -5.76 10.10
C LYS A 133 -15.12 -5.55 9.34
N PHE A 134 -14.32 -4.57 9.76
CA PHE A 134 -12.96 -4.33 9.30
C PHE A 134 -12.14 -3.70 10.42
N LYS A 135 -10.81 -3.70 10.28
CA LYS A 135 -9.89 -3.18 11.29
C LYS A 135 -9.22 -1.90 10.81
N VAL A 136 -8.90 -1.02 11.76
CA VAL A 136 -8.11 0.19 11.53
C VAL A 136 -6.98 0.23 12.56
N SER A 137 -5.76 0.42 12.09
CA SER A 137 -4.55 0.59 12.91
C SER A 137 -3.92 1.95 12.63
N GLY A 138 -3.13 2.46 13.58
CA GLY A 138 -2.51 3.79 13.49
C GLY A 138 -3.45 4.92 13.91
N LYS A 139 -3.40 6.05 13.22
CA LYS A 139 -4.13 7.27 13.56
C LYS A 139 -5.57 7.21 13.04
N VAL A 140 -6.45 6.53 13.79
CA VAL A 140 -7.86 6.28 13.40
C VAL A 140 -8.61 7.56 12.97
N LEU A 141 -8.36 8.71 13.61
CA LEU A 141 -9.03 9.98 13.27
C LEU A 141 -8.71 10.46 11.85
N LEU A 142 -7.53 10.13 11.30
CA LEU A 142 -7.20 10.46 9.91
C LEU A 142 -8.02 9.63 8.93
N GLY A 143 -8.44 8.42 9.32
CA GLY A 143 -9.34 7.61 8.51
C GLY A 143 -10.71 8.26 8.30
N GLN A 144 -11.20 9.03 9.27
CA GLN A 144 -12.43 9.81 9.12
C GLN A 144 -12.26 10.99 8.14
N LYS A 145 -11.04 11.54 8.00
CA LYS A 145 -10.76 12.56 6.98
C LYS A 145 -10.79 11.95 5.59
N LEU A 146 -10.17 10.77 5.42
CA LEU A 146 -10.20 10.03 4.16
C LEU A 146 -11.64 9.69 3.74
N GLU A 147 -12.49 9.28 4.69
CA GLU A 147 -13.90 9.03 4.43
C GLU A 147 -14.65 10.26 3.88
N ARG A 148 -14.36 11.46 4.40
CA ARG A 148 -14.97 12.69 3.87
C ARG A 148 -14.56 12.95 2.43
N VAL A 149 -13.31 12.67 2.07
CA VAL A 149 -12.82 12.76 0.68
C VAL A 149 -13.65 11.85 -0.23
N PHE A 150 -13.84 10.57 0.15
CA PHE A 150 -14.64 9.65 -0.66
C PHE A 150 -16.12 9.99 -0.71
N LYS A 151 -16.69 10.54 0.37
CA LYS A 151 -18.07 11.05 0.37
C LYS A 151 -18.27 12.24 -0.54
N ASP A 152 -17.27 13.10 -0.67
CA ASP A 152 -17.34 14.25 -1.59
C ASP A 152 -17.14 13.80 -3.04
N TRP A 153 -16.32 12.77 -3.28
CA TRP A 153 -16.19 12.12 -4.59
C TRP A 153 -17.50 11.46 -5.05
N ALA A 154 -18.17 10.69 -4.20
CA ALA A 154 -19.39 9.96 -4.52
C ALA A 154 -20.67 10.82 -4.70
N LYS A 155 -20.56 12.15 -4.59
CA LYS A 155 -21.67 13.09 -4.84
C LYS A 155 -21.76 13.54 -6.31
N PHE A 156 -20.77 13.17 -7.12
CA PHE A 156 -20.73 13.38 -8.56
C PHE A 156 -21.08 12.08 -9.29
#